data_AF-A0A1P8M803-F1
#
_entry.id   AF-A0A1P8M803-F1
#
_cell.length_a   1.000
_cell.length_b   1.000
_cell.length_c   1.000
_cell.angle_alpha   90.00
_cell.angle_beta   90.00
_cell.angle_gamma   90.00
#
_symmetry.space_group_name_H-M   'P 1'
#
loop_
_entity.id
_entity.type
_entity.pdbx_description
1 polymer ?
#
loop_
_entity_poly.entity_id
_entity_poly.type
_entity_poly.pdbx_seq_one_letter_code
_entity_poly.pdbx_strand_id
1 'polypeptide(L)'
;MNPELQQLRALAAVMANAETTLEVAHRTLQESSAALLRAGEATLAEVSEATGLDQGELLDLLCRNIPGREPVWNKPGASGLS
;
A
#
# COMPACT_ATOMS: atom_id res chain seq x y z
N MET A 1 33.39 -18.15 -25.46
CA MET A 1 32.33 -17.58 -24.59
C MET A 1 32.01 -18.65 -23.55
N ASN A 2 32.09 -18.36 -22.25
CA ASN A 2 31.88 -19.39 -21.21
C ASN A 2 30.36 -19.63 -21.04
N PRO A 3 29.83 -20.82 -21.35
CA PRO A 3 28.40 -21.11 -21.31
C PRO A 3 27.81 -21.06 -19.88
N GLU A 4 28.58 -21.50 -18.87
CA GLU A 4 28.15 -21.43 -17.46
C GLU A 4 28.01 -19.98 -17.01
N LEU A 5 28.93 -19.12 -17.43
CA LEU A 5 28.85 -17.68 -17.15
C LEU A 5 27.65 -17.02 -17.85
N GLN A 6 27.29 -17.47 -19.05
CA GLN A 6 26.07 -16.99 -19.73
C GLN A 6 24.81 -17.46 -19.00
N GLN A 7 24.79 -18.69 -18.52
CA GLN A 7 23.68 -19.23 -17.73
C GLN A 7 23.51 -18.46 -16.42
N LEU A 8 24.60 -18.16 -15.70
CA LEU A 8 24.54 -17.33 -14.49
C LEU A 8 24.00 -15.93 -14.77
N ARG A 9 24.42 -15.29 -15.87
CA ARG A 9 23.88 -13.98 -16.27
C ARG A 9 22.39 -14.03 -16.62
N ALA A 10 21.96 -15.08 -17.30
CA ALA A 10 20.55 -15.27 -17.63
C ALA A 10 19.70 -15.45 -16.36
N LEU A 11 20.17 -16.26 -15.39
CA LEU A 11 19.49 -16.43 -14.10
C LEU A 11 19.41 -15.11 -13.32
N ALA A 12 20.50 -14.34 -13.26
CA ALA A 12 20.50 -13.04 -12.60
C ALA A 12 19.50 -12.06 -13.24
N ALA A 13 19.39 -12.05 -14.56
CA ALA A 13 18.40 -11.23 -15.27
C ALA A 13 16.96 -11.65 -14.97
N VAL A 14 16.69 -12.96 -14.88
CA VAL A 14 15.38 -13.50 -14.47
C VAL A 14 15.03 -13.06 -13.06
N MET A 15 15.97 -13.14 -12.12
CA MET A 15 15.76 -12.70 -10.74
C MET A 15 15.44 -11.21 -10.66
N ALA A 16 16.23 -10.36 -11.32
CA ALA A 16 15.98 -8.91 -11.34
C ALA A 16 14.61 -8.55 -11.94
N ASN A 17 14.19 -9.26 -12.99
CA ASN A 17 12.87 -9.06 -13.57
C ASN A 17 11.74 -9.53 -12.63
N ALA A 18 11.94 -10.64 -11.93
CA ALA A 18 10.98 -11.14 -10.95
C ALA A 18 10.83 -10.17 -9.77
N GLU A 19 11.94 -9.62 -9.27
CA GLU A 19 11.94 -8.57 -8.22
C GLU A 19 11.16 -7.34 -8.68
N THR A 20 11.46 -6.82 -9.88
CA THR A 20 10.73 -5.67 -10.45
C THR A 20 9.23 -5.95 -10.59
N THR A 21 8.88 -7.16 -11.02
CA THR A 21 7.48 -7.58 -11.18
C THR A 21 6.77 -7.66 -9.82
N LEU A 22 7.46 -8.19 -8.80
CA LEU A 22 6.94 -8.27 -7.44
C LEU A 22 6.72 -6.88 -6.84
N GLU A 23 7.66 -5.95 -7.02
CA GLU A 23 7.52 -4.56 -6.58
C GLU A 23 6.31 -3.86 -7.20
N VAL A 24 6.10 -4.04 -8.51
CA VAL A 24 4.92 -3.50 -9.21
C VAL A 24 3.64 -4.13 -8.68
N ALA A 25 3.59 -5.45 -8.53
CA ALA A 25 2.42 -6.15 -8.00
C ALA A 25 2.07 -5.68 -6.58
N HIS A 26 3.08 -5.52 -5.72
CA HIS A 26 2.90 -5.06 -4.34
C HIS A 26 2.35 -3.63 -4.29
N ARG A 27 2.91 -2.72 -5.08
CA ARG A 27 2.38 -1.34 -5.19
C ARG A 27 0.93 -1.32 -5.68
N THR A 28 0.60 -2.08 -6.72
CA THR A 28 -0.78 -2.18 -7.24
C THR A 28 -1.73 -2.75 -6.19
N LEU A 29 -1.28 -3.73 -5.41
CA LEU A 29 -2.05 -4.32 -4.30
C LEU A 29 -2.36 -3.25 -3.25
N GLN A 30 -1.36 -2.46 -2.85
CA GLN A 30 -1.51 -1.37 -1.88
C GLN A 30 -2.46 -0.26 -2.39
N GLU A 31 -2.31 0.15 -3.65
CA GLU A 31 -3.16 1.16 -4.27
C GLU A 31 -4.63 0.70 -4.34
N SER A 32 -4.86 -0.54 -4.77
CA SER A 32 -6.19 -1.15 -4.83
C SER A 32 -6.82 -1.29 -3.45
N SER A 33 -6.04 -1.74 -2.47
CA SER A 33 -6.47 -1.88 -1.07
C SER A 33 -6.90 -0.53 -0.50
N ALA A 34 -6.07 0.51 -0.67
CA ALA A 34 -6.40 1.85 -0.22
C ALA A 34 -7.62 2.44 -0.95
N ALA A 35 -7.84 2.10 -2.22
CA ALA A 35 -9.03 2.52 -2.97
C ALA A 35 -10.31 1.90 -2.39
N LEU A 36 -10.34 0.58 -2.16
CA LEU A 36 -11.47 -0.13 -1.56
C LEU A 36 -11.83 0.43 -0.18
N LEU A 37 -10.81 0.60 0.68
CA LEU A 37 -10.98 1.13 2.03
C LEU A 37 -11.51 2.58 2.02
N ARG A 38 -11.04 3.43 1.08
CA ARG A 38 -11.54 4.81 0.95
C ARG A 38 -12.95 4.89 0.41
N ALA A 39 -13.33 3.99 -0.49
CA ALA A 39 -14.69 3.90 -1.00
C ALA A 39 -15.67 3.34 0.05
N GLY A 40 -15.15 2.73 1.14
CA GLY A 40 -15.96 2.04 2.13
C GLY A 40 -16.57 0.73 1.59
N GLU A 41 -16.01 0.20 0.51
CA GLU A 41 -16.48 -1.03 -0.15
C GLU A 41 -16.03 -2.30 0.59
N ALA A 42 -15.01 -2.18 1.45
CA ALA A 42 -14.52 -3.25 2.31
C ALA A 42 -14.02 -2.70 3.65
N THR A 43 -14.01 -3.54 4.67
CA THR A 43 -13.44 -3.25 5.98
C THR A 43 -11.93 -3.53 6.01
N LEU A 44 -11.23 -2.95 7.00
CA LEU A 44 -9.80 -3.22 7.24
C LEU A 44 -9.51 -4.71 7.45
N ALA A 45 -10.41 -5.43 8.12
CA ALA A 45 -10.25 -6.86 8.38
C ALA A 45 -10.34 -7.69 7.09
N GLU A 46 -11.35 -7.41 6.26
CA GLU A 46 -11.53 -8.11 4.97
C GLU A 46 -10.35 -7.87 4.02
N VAL A 47 -9.86 -6.64 3.94
CA VAL A 47 -8.69 -6.31 3.11
C VAL A 47 -7.42 -6.95 3.66
N SER A 48 -7.22 -6.94 4.98
CA SER A 48 -6.08 -7.61 5.62
C SER A 48 -6.07 -9.11 5.36
N GLU A 49 -7.23 -9.78 5.48
CA GLU A 49 -7.38 -11.21 5.18
C GLU A 49 -7.09 -11.52 3.71
N ALA A 50 -7.62 -10.73 2.78
CA ALA A 50 -7.47 -10.97 1.34
C ALA A 50 -6.05 -10.72 0.82
N THR A 51 -5.34 -9.76 1.43
CA THR A 51 -4.04 -9.29 0.93
C THR A 51 -2.85 -9.80 1.73
N GLY A 52 -3.09 -10.25 2.97
CA GLY A 52 -2.04 -10.58 3.93
C GLY A 52 -1.32 -9.36 4.51
N LEU A 53 -1.74 -8.14 4.17
CA LEU A 53 -1.18 -6.91 4.73
C LEU A 53 -1.65 -6.74 6.18
N ASP A 54 -0.75 -6.24 7.03
CA ASP A 54 -1.10 -5.91 8.40
C ASP A 54 -2.07 -4.71 8.45
N GLN A 55 -2.97 -4.70 9.42
CA GLN A 55 -3.94 -3.60 9.55
C GLN A 55 -3.27 -2.24 9.82
N GLY A 56 -2.14 -2.22 10.51
CA GLY A 56 -1.32 -1.03 10.71
C GLY A 56 -0.74 -0.50 9.41
N GLU A 57 -0.27 -1.37 8.52
CA GLU A 57 0.21 -0.97 7.18
C GLU A 57 -0.93 -0.41 6.32
N LEU A 58 -2.12 -1.03 6.38
CA LEU A 58 -3.31 -0.54 5.68
C LEU A 58 -3.75 0.84 6.21
N LEU A 59 -3.68 1.05 7.52
CA LEU A 59 -3.95 2.36 8.14
C LEU A 59 -2.92 3.41 7.70
N ASP A 60 -1.64 3.07 7.68
CA ASP A 60 -0.57 3.94 7.19
C ASP A 60 -0.79 4.34 5.72
N LEU A 61 -1.22 3.41 4.88
CA LEU A 61 -1.55 3.67 3.47
C LEU A 61 -2.72 4.65 3.32
N LEU A 62 -3.73 4.54 4.19
CA LEU A 62 -4.84 5.49 4.24
C LEU A 62 -4.39 6.88 4.70
N CYS A 63 -3.49 6.95 5.68
CA CYS A 63 -2.98 8.21 6.21
C CYS A 63 -2.03 8.95 5.25
N ARG A 64 -1.17 8.22 4.51
CA ARG A 64 -0.16 8.80 3.61
C ARG A 64 -0.75 9.46 2.36
N ASN A 65 -1.97 9.11 1.96
CA ASN A 65 -2.59 9.53 0.70
C ASN A 65 -3.79 10.47 0.87
N ILE A 66 -3.82 11.30 1.91
CA ILE A 66 -4.81 12.37 2.00
C ILE A 66 -4.15 13.72 1.66
N PRO A 67 -4.11 14.14 0.38
CA PRO A 67 -3.71 15.50 0.05
C PRO A 67 -4.71 16.48 0.69
N GLY A 68 -4.23 17.29 1.65
CA GLY A 68 -4.97 18.43 2.20
C GLY A 68 -5.90 18.17 3.38
N ARG A 69 -5.94 16.98 4.01
CA ARG A 69 -6.55 16.86 5.35
C ARG A 69 -5.48 17.11 6.42
N GLU A 70 -5.44 18.33 6.92
CA GLU A 70 -5.13 18.47 8.34
C GLU A 70 -6.22 17.69 9.12
N PRO A 71 -5.86 16.90 10.15
CA PRO A 71 -6.86 16.32 11.02
C PRO A 71 -7.61 17.48 11.68
N VAL A 72 -8.88 17.67 11.31
CA VAL A 72 -9.77 18.56 12.05
C VAL A 72 -10.11 17.85 13.34
N TRP A 73 -9.24 18.00 14.32
CA TRP A 73 -9.62 17.81 15.71
C TRP A 73 -10.67 18.88 15.96
N ASN A 74 -11.94 18.48 16.05
CA ASN A 74 -13.04 19.37 16.40
C ASN A 74 -12.60 20.25 17.57
N LYS A 75 -12.32 21.53 17.30
CA LYS A 75 -12.25 22.52 18.36
C LYS A 75 -13.64 22.51 19.00
N PRO A 76 -13.78 22.30 20.32
CA PRO A 76 -15.02 22.62 20.98
C PRO A 76 -15.19 24.13 20.85
N GLY A 77 -15.96 24.55 19.85
CA GLY A 77 -16.40 25.92 19.74
C GLY A 77 -17.22 26.21 20.97
N ALA A 78 -16.70 27.06 21.83
CA ALA A 78 -17.41 27.62 22.97
C ALA A 78 -18.66 28.33 22.44
N SER A 79 -19.79 27.62 22.42
CA SER A 79 -21.09 28.28 22.29
C SER A 79 -21.33 29.03 23.59
N GLY A 80 -21.25 30.36 23.46
CA GLY A 80 -21.25 31.30 24.55
C GLY A 80 -22.47 31.18 25.46
N LEU A 81 -22.20 31.28 26.76
CA LEU A 81 -23.16 31.78 27.72
C LEU A 81 -23.19 33.30 27.58
N SER A 82 -24.21 33.83 26.91
CA SER A 82 -24.67 35.22 27.04
C SER A 82 -26.15 35.27 26.71
#